data_AF-A0A9W5F6K0-F1
#
_entry.id   AF-A0A9W5F6K0-F1
#
_cell.length_a   1.000
_cell.length_b   1.000
_cell.length_c   1.000
_cell.angle_alpha   90.00
_cell.angle_beta   90.00
_cell.angle_gamma   90.00
#
_symmetry.space_group_name_H-M   'P 1'
#
loop_
_entity.id
_entity.type
_entity.pdbx_description
1 polymer ?
#
loop_
_entity_poly.entity_id
_entity_poly.type
_entity_poly.pdbx_seq_one_letter_code
_entity_poly.pdbx_strand_id
1 'polypeptide(L)'
;MTFDDEFGVREVEFAVHAAQAERLFVRGANALNDRYFDNQAKENHIYGVNNALNQLLGDAAVLVEGGGLSKTAEYFMRFGVLRRLRMLIASFRSFQSIIMPDRAAPLTLEQSDEACRDLNAIYINILGLLDNYAWTIVHQAGSAGTQAARPLSISLFKPAFAADPKLQHLATTLSPFSTWEEDVKKRRNPAAHRMPLYVPPAAYDSEAAAALEEYDRQISTALRAQEYGTMQELHRRREQLGIFVPVFLHDPEEEICEIYPTLPQDIGQMIKIGRVCQSFIRANLLTPGALFPAG
;
A
#
# COMPACT_ATOMS: atom_id res chain seq x y z
N MET A 1 30.60 -1.09 4.48
CA MET A 1 29.28 -1.56 4.02
C MET A 1 28.27 -0.49 4.38
N THR A 2 27.56 0.06 3.42
CA THR A 2 26.35 0.83 3.73
C THR A 2 25.31 -0.17 4.24
N PHE A 3 24.62 0.15 5.34
CA PHE A 3 23.54 -0.72 5.85
C PHE A 3 22.31 -0.67 4.94
N ASP A 4 22.17 0.44 4.20
CA ASP A 4 21.09 0.71 3.26
C ASP A 4 21.37 0.16 1.86
N ASP A 5 20.30 -0.07 1.10
CA ASP A 5 20.37 -0.39 -0.33
C ASP A 5 20.59 0.87 -1.19
N GLU A 6 20.59 0.70 -2.52
CA GLU A 6 20.81 1.79 -3.47
C GLU A 6 19.74 2.90 -3.40
N PHE A 7 18.60 2.64 -2.75
CA PHE A 7 17.52 3.61 -2.52
C PHE A 7 17.55 4.20 -1.10
N GLY A 8 18.59 3.84 -0.31
CA GLY A 8 18.79 4.29 1.05
C GLY A 8 17.87 3.61 2.08
N VAL A 9 17.03 2.63 1.70
CA VAL A 9 16.01 2.03 2.57
C VAL A 9 15.88 0.55 2.28
N ARG A 10 16.58 -0.26 3.08
CA ARG A 10 16.61 -1.71 2.89
C ARG A 10 15.49 -2.41 3.68
N GLU A 11 15.05 -1.82 4.78
CA GLU A 11 14.07 -2.38 5.72
C GLU A 11 12.65 -2.47 5.16
N VAL A 12 12.38 -1.94 3.97
CA VAL A 12 11.10 -2.09 3.28
C VAL A 12 11.01 -3.38 2.46
N GLU A 13 12.10 -4.14 2.35
CA GLU A 13 12.14 -5.41 1.62
C GLU A 13 11.85 -6.59 2.56
N PHE A 14 10.83 -7.38 2.25
CA PHE A 14 10.51 -8.57 3.05
C PHE A 14 11.69 -9.54 3.16
N ALA A 15 12.47 -9.70 2.08
CA ALA A 15 13.63 -10.58 2.05
C ALA A 15 14.66 -10.27 3.14
N VAL A 16 14.75 -9.03 3.60
CA VAL A 16 15.63 -8.65 4.71
C VAL A 16 15.16 -9.26 6.02
N HIS A 17 13.87 -9.15 6.31
CA HIS A 17 13.25 -9.65 7.53
C HIS A 17 13.20 -11.17 7.54
N ALA A 18 12.90 -11.79 6.39
CA ALA A 18 12.98 -13.24 6.22
C ALA A 18 14.40 -13.77 6.50
N ALA A 19 15.43 -13.14 5.92
CA ALA A 19 16.82 -13.53 6.14
C ALA A 19 17.28 -13.30 7.59
N GLN A 20 16.77 -12.28 8.27
CA GLN A 20 17.03 -12.06 9.70
C GLN A 20 16.42 -13.18 10.54
N ALA A 21 15.16 -13.53 10.29
CA ALA A 21 14.48 -14.63 10.99
C ALA A 21 15.20 -15.97 10.75
N GLU A 22 15.65 -16.25 9.52
CA GLU A 22 16.42 -17.45 9.19
C GLU A 22 17.76 -17.56 9.92
N ARG A 23 18.44 -16.44 10.15
CA ARG A 23 19.77 -16.44 10.80
C ARG A 23 19.70 -16.58 12.30
N LEU A 24 18.59 -16.18 12.91
CA LEU A 24 18.44 -16.18 14.36
C LEU A 24 18.03 -17.55 14.92
N PHE A 25 17.46 -18.45 14.10
CA PHE A 25 16.82 -19.67 14.60
C PHE A 25 17.02 -20.91 13.71
N VAL A 26 16.89 -22.11 14.30
CA VAL A 26 16.98 -23.39 13.60
C VAL A 26 15.62 -23.77 13.02
N ARG A 27 15.50 -23.78 11.69
CA ARG A 27 14.28 -24.20 10.97
C ARG A 27 14.12 -25.72 10.88
N GLY A 28 12.88 -26.18 10.69
CA GLY A 28 12.56 -27.57 10.30
C GLY A 28 12.48 -28.57 11.46
N ALA A 29 12.80 -28.15 12.68
CA ALA A 29 12.65 -28.99 13.87
C ALA A 29 11.20 -28.96 14.42
N ASN A 30 10.47 -27.87 14.22
CA ASN A 30 9.12 -27.67 14.76
C ASN A 30 8.33 -26.69 13.89
N ALA A 31 7.26 -27.16 13.24
CA ALA A 31 6.42 -26.34 12.37
C ALA A 31 5.74 -25.16 13.07
N LEU A 32 5.41 -25.28 14.37
CA LEU A 32 4.85 -24.16 15.15
C LEU A 32 5.89 -23.06 15.39
N ASN A 33 7.14 -23.46 15.59
CA ASN A 33 8.25 -22.53 15.79
C ASN A 33 8.60 -21.82 14.47
N ASP A 34 8.63 -22.57 13.36
CA ASP A 34 8.86 -22.01 12.03
C ASP A 34 7.77 -20.96 11.69
N ARG A 35 6.49 -21.29 11.93
CA ARG A 35 5.37 -20.36 11.74
C ARG A 35 5.49 -19.10 12.60
N TYR A 36 5.89 -19.25 13.87
CA TYR A 36 6.10 -18.11 14.75
C TYR A 36 7.14 -17.13 14.18
N PHE A 37 8.27 -17.63 13.69
CA PHE A 37 9.32 -16.77 13.12
C PHE A 37 8.96 -16.18 11.76
N ASP A 38 8.19 -16.90 10.94
CA ASP A 38 7.65 -16.35 9.70
C ASP A 38 6.69 -15.17 9.99
N ASN A 39 5.86 -15.29 11.03
CA ASN A 39 4.99 -14.20 11.47
C ASN A 39 5.79 -13.01 12.03
N GLN A 40 6.83 -13.27 12.84
CA GLN A 40 7.74 -12.22 13.31
C GLN A 40 8.43 -11.48 12.16
N ALA A 41 8.86 -12.19 11.11
CA ALA A 41 9.44 -11.55 9.92
C ALA A 41 8.43 -10.62 9.23
N LYS A 42 7.17 -11.06 9.10
CA LYS A 42 6.08 -10.26 8.53
C LYS A 42 5.78 -9.03 9.39
N GLU A 43 5.73 -9.16 10.71
CA GLU A 43 5.55 -8.03 11.63
C GLU A 43 6.68 -7.01 11.55
N ASN A 44 7.93 -7.48 11.54
CA ASN A 44 9.09 -6.59 11.40
C ASN A 44 9.11 -5.86 10.05
N HIS A 45 8.66 -6.52 8.98
CA HIS A 45 8.47 -5.88 7.68
C HIS A 45 7.44 -4.76 7.72
N ILE A 46 6.30 -4.99 8.36
CA ILE A 46 5.27 -3.96 8.59
C ILE A 46 5.85 -2.76 9.36
N TYR A 47 6.66 -3.00 10.40
CA TYR A 47 7.28 -1.92 11.17
C TYR A 47 8.31 -1.14 10.35
N GLY A 48 9.15 -1.83 9.58
CA GLY A 48 10.10 -1.19 8.66
C GLY A 48 9.39 -0.27 7.66
N VAL A 49 8.32 -0.77 7.03
CA VAL A 49 7.51 0.00 6.08
C VAL A 49 6.82 1.20 6.73
N ASN A 50 6.23 1.04 7.92
CA ASN A 50 5.62 2.16 8.64
C ASN A 50 6.61 3.27 8.97
N ASN A 51 7.81 2.91 9.42
CA ASN A 51 8.87 3.86 9.75
C ASN A 51 9.33 4.62 8.51
N ALA A 52 9.62 3.91 7.43
CA ALA A 52 10.05 4.49 6.17
C ALA A 52 8.97 5.38 5.54
N LEU A 53 7.68 5.05 5.70
CA LEU A 53 6.57 5.87 5.22
C LEU A 53 6.47 7.21 5.99
N ASN A 54 6.70 7.21 7.31
CA ASN A 54 6.74 8.44 8.10
C ASN A 54 7.94 9.31 7.72
N GLN A 55 9.10 8.70 7.48
CA GLN A 55 10.29 9.41 7.01
C GLN A 55 10.04 10.06 5.66
N LEU A 56 9.44 9.32 4.71
CA LEU A 56 9.10 9.86 3.39
C LEU A 56 8.14 11.06 3.46
N LEU A 57 7.16 11.03 4.38
CA LEU A 57 6.29 12.18 4.66
C LEU A 57 7.07 13.36 5.26
N GLY A 58 7.96 13.10 6.21
CA GLY A 58 8.81 14.12 6.83
C GLY A 58 9.70 14.81 5.82
N ASP A 59 10.41 14.04 5.00
CA ASP A 59 11.28 14.54 3.93
C ASP A 59 10.50 15.37 2.91
N ALA A 60 9.30 14.92 2.52
CA ALA A 60 8.39 15.67 1.66
C ALA A 60 7.99 17.02 2.27
N ALA A 61 7.71 17.06 3.58
CA ALA A 61 7.33 18.29 4.28
C ALA A 61 8.50 19.27 4.35
N VAL A 62 9.71 18.77 4.62
CA VAL A 62 10.94 19.59 4.61
C VAL A 62 11.21 20.19 3.23
N LEU A 63 10.97 19.46 2.14
CA LEU A 63 11.11 20.02 0.78
C LEU A 63 10.16 21.19 0.52
N VAL A 64 8.95 21.13 1.07
CA VAL A 64 7.96 22.20 0.94
C VAL A 64 8.37 23.42 1.79
N GLU A 65 8.77 23.19 3.04
CA GLU A 65 9.17 24.26 3.96
C GLU A 65 10.49 24.93 3.55
N GLY A 66 11.41 24.17 2.96
CA GLY A 66 12.72 24.67 2.52
C GLY A 66 12.67 25.65 1.34
N GLY A 67 11.54 25.75 0.63
CA GLY A 67 11.37 26.62 -0.53
C GLY A 67 12.14 26.16 -1.77
N GLY A 68 12.15 27.00 -2.82
CA GLY A 68 12.81 26.70 -4.10
C GLY A 68 12.00 25.83 -5.07
N LEU A 69 10.79 25.42 -4.69
CA LEU A 69 9.83 24.81 -5.62
C LEU A 69 9.20 25.88 -6.52
N SER A 70 8.95 25.53 -7.79
CA SER A 70 8.07 26.34 -8.62
C SER A 70 6.65 26.33 -8.04
N LYS A 71 5.87 27.40 -8.26
CA LYS A 71 4.52 27.53 -7.70
C LYS A 71 3.62 26.31 -8.00
N THR A 72 3.71 25.78 -9.22
CA THR A 72 2.93 24.61 -9.64
C THR A 72 3.50 23.31 -9.05
N ALA A 73 4.82 23.16 -8.98
CA ALA A 73 5.44 21.99 -8.33
C ALA A 73 5.08 21.92 -6.84
N GLU A 74 5.13 23.07 -6.15
CA GLU A 74 4.72 23.20 -4.75
C GLU A 74 3.23 22.86 -4.54
N TYR A 75 2.35 23.28 -5.45
CA TYR A 75 0.94 22.92 -5.40
C TYR A 75 0.72 21.40 -5.40
N PHE A 76 1.36 20.69 -6.33
CA PHE A 76 1.28 19.21 -6.39
C PHE A 76 1.95 18.54 -5.20
N MET A 77 3.05 19.12 -4.69
CA MET A 77 3.73 18.59 -3.51
C MET A 77 2.86 18.74 -2.24
N ARG A 78 2.28 19.91 -2.01
CA ARG A 78 1.45 20.21 -0.83
C ARG A 78 0.12 19.48 -0.85
N PHE A 79 -0.60 19.52 -1.98
CA PHE A 79 -1.98 19.07 -2.03
C PHE A 79 -2.15 17.69 -2.66
N GLY A 80 -1.15 17.21 -3.42
CA GLY A 80 -1.08 15.85 -3.92
C GLY A 80 -0.25 14.98 -2.98
N VAL A 81 1.07 15.12 -3.04
CA VAL A 81 2.04 14.22 -2.38
C VAL A 81 1.80 14.13 -0.86
N LEU A 82 1.83 15.26 -0.13
CA LEU A 82 1.69 15.26 1.33
C LEU A 82 0.34 14.69 1.79
N ARG A 83 -0.75 15.03 1.12
CA ARG A 83 -2.09 14.53 1.48
C ARG A 83 -2.20 13.02 1.26
N ARG A 84 -1.68 12.52 0.13
CA ARG A 84 -1.71 11.07 -0.18
C ARG A 84 -0.85 10.25 0.75
N LEU A 85 0.35 10.73 1.09
CA LEU A 85 1.19 10.08 2.10
C LEU A 85 0.47 9.98 3.45
N ARG A 86 -0.23 11.03 3.88
CA ARG A 86 -1.04 10.98 5.12
C ARG A 86 -2.19 9.98 5.03
N MET A 87 -2.89 9.91 3.90
CA MET A 87 -3.97 8.94 3.69
C MET A 87 -3.43 7.50 3.69
N LEU A 88 -2.30 7.25 3.03
CA LEU A 88 -1.62 5.95 3.04
C LEU A 88 -1.24 5.51 4.45
N ILE A 89 -0.64 6.41 5.25
CA ILE A 89 -0.26 6.13 6.64
C ILE A 89 -1.49 5.76 7.47
N ALA A 90 -2.56 6.55 7.35
CA ALA A 90 -3.78 6.31 8.12
C ALA A 90 -4.43 4.96 7.74
N SER A 91 -4.61 4.70 6.44
CA SER A 91 -5.21 3.46 5.96
C SER A 91 -4.37 2.24 6.28
N PHE A 92 -3.05 2.30 6.11
CA PHE A 92 -2.17 1.15 6.43
C PHE A 92 -2.16 0.83 7.93
N ARG A 93 -2.15 1.86 8.79
CA ARG A 93 -2.23 1.66 10.25
C ARG A 93 -3.58 1.12 10.73
N SER A 94 -4.67 1.58 10.11
CA SER A 94 -6.01 1.07 10.39
C SER A 94 -6.12 -0.39 9.94
N PHE A 95 -5.69 -0.70 8.72
CA PHE A 95 -5.68 -2.06 8.18
C PHE A 95 -4.92 -3.06 9.06
N GLN A 96 -3.68 -2.73 9.45
CA GLN A 96 -2.88 -3.63 10.30
C GLN A 96 -3.43 -3.78 11.72
N SER A 97 -4.23 -2.83 12.20
CA SER A 97 -4.86 -2.96 13.52
C SER A 97 -5.97 -4.04 13.54
N ILE A 98 -6.49 -4.37 12.36
CA ILE A 98 -7.49 -5.40 12.15
C ILE A 98 -6.81 -6.72 11.75
N ILE A 99 -5.92 -6.66 10.76
CA ILE A 99 -5.30 -7.83 10.16
C ILE A 99 -3.84 -7.86 10.58
N MET A 100 -3.52 -8.69 11.57
CA MET A 100 -2.14 -8.98 11.97
C MET A 100 -1.66 -10.28 11.30
N PRO A 101 -0.34 -10.45 11.03
CA PRO A 101 0.18 -11.65 10.36
C PRO A 101 -0.18 -12.98 11.03
N ASP A 102 -0.34 -12.99 12.35
CA ASP A 102 -0.66 -14.17 13.15
C ASP A 102 -2.16 -14.35 13.42
N ARG A 103 -3.02 -13.46 12.93
CA ARG A 103 -4.47 -13.53 13.15
C ARG A 103 -5.04 -14.81 12.54
N ALA A 104 -5.69 -15.62 13.38
CA ALA A 104 -6.46 -16.79 12.95
C ALA A 104 -7.97 -16.63 13.20
N ALA A 105 -8.37 -15.72 14.10
CA ALA A 105 -9.78 -15.48 14.39
C ALA A 105 -10.47 -14.81 13.20
N PRO A 106 -11.66 -15.29 12.77
CA PRO A 106 -12.48 -14.66 11.74
C PRO A 106 -12.62 -13.13 11.91
N LEU A 107 -12.81 -12.42 10.81
CA LEU A 107 -13.22 -11.02 10.85
C LEU A 107 -14.72 -10.94 11.11
N THR A 108 -15.14 -9.97 11.92
CA THR A 108 -16.54 -9.52 11.87
C THR A 108 -16.82 -8.86 10.52
N LEU A 109 -18.10 -8.73 10.16
CA LEU A 109 -18.47 -8.04 8.91
C LEU A 109 -17.92 -6.60 8.87
N GLU A 110 -18.02 -5.89 10.00
CA GLU A 110 -17.48 -4.53 10.15
C GLU A 110 -15.95 -4.49 9.96
N GLN A 111 -15.21 -5.40 10.59
CA GLN A 111 -13.76 -5.51 10.42
C GLN A 111 -13.37 -5.82 8.97
N SER A 112 -14.12 -6.68 8.30
CA SER A 112 -13.96 -6.97 6.88
C SER A 112 -14.19 -5.72 6.02
N ASP A 113 -15.26 -4.98 6.27
CA ASP A 113 -15.59 -3.75 5.52
C ASP A 113 -14.53 -2.66 5.73
N GLU A 114 -14.06 -2.47 6.96
CA GLU A 114 -12.99 -1.53 7.29
C GLU A 114 -11.67 -1.91 6.62
N ALA A 115 -11.28 -3.19 6.67
CA ALA A 115 -10.10 -3.69 5.98
C ALA A 115 -10.21 -3.50 4.46
N CYS A 116 -11.36 -3.78 3.87
CA CYS A 116 -11.60 -3.57 2.44
C CYS A 116 -11.50 -2.08 2.08
N ARG A 117 -12.14 -1.19 2.86
CA ARG A 117 -12.05 0.26 2.67
C ARG A 117 -10.61 0.73 2.66
N ASP A 118 -9.84 0.32 3.66
CA ASP A 118 -8.45 0.76 3.82
C ASP A 118 -7.53 0.18 2.75
N LEU A 119 -7.72 -1.09 2.37
CA LEU A 119 -6.99 -1.74 1.29
C LEU A 119 -7.18 -1.00 -0.05
N ASN A 120 -8.43 -0.71 -0.42
CA ASN A 120 -8.74 0.03 -1.65
C ASN A 120 -8.19 1.46 -1.58
N ALA A 121 -8.27 2.12 -0.42
CA ALA A 121 -7.68 3.44 -0.21
C ALA A 121 -6.15 3.42 -0.39
N ILE A 122 -5.46 2.37 0.07
CA ILE A 122 -4.01 2.23 -0.10
C ILE A 122 -3.67 2.19 -1.59
N TYR A 123 -4.24 1.26 -2.37
CA TYR A 123 -3.89 1.10 -3.78
C TYR A 123 -4.27 2.32 -4.64
N ILE A 124 -5.39 2.99 -4.34
CA ILE A 124 -5.75 4.25 -4.99
C ILE A 124 -4.69 5.33 -4.72
N ASN A 125 -4.24 5.44 -3.47
CA ASN A 125 -3.26 6.46 -3.10
C ASN A 125 -1.85 6.14 -3.58
N ILE A 126 -1.44 4.87 -3.72
CA ILE A 126 -0.15 4.50 -4.33
C ILE A 126 -0.05 5.10 -5.73
N LEU A 127 -0.95 4.76 -6.65
CA LEU A 127 -0.86 5.26 -8.02
C LEU A 127 -1.07 6.78 -8.11
N GLY A 128 -2.01 7.32 -7.33
CA GLY A 128 -2.22 8.77 -7.28
C GLY A 128 -1.01 9.54 -6.76
N LEU A 129 -0.22 8.96 -5.86
CA LEU A 129 1.02 9.55 -5.35
C LEU A 129 2.11 9.57 -6.42
N LEU A 130 2.26 8.49 -7.19
CA LEU A 130 3.19 8.43 -8.32
C LEU A 130 2.86 9.48 -9.38
N ASP A 131 1.58 9.66 -9.70
CA ASP A 131 1.12 10.72 -10.61
C ASP A 131 1.41 12.11 -10.04
N ASN A 132 1.19 12.33 -8.73
CA ASN A 132 1.50 13.61 -8.10
C ASN A 132 3.02 13.90 -8.08
N TYR A 133 3.87 12.89 -7.88
CA TYR A 133 5.32 13.06 -8.06
C TYR A 133 5.67 13.41 -9.51
N ALA A 134 5.09 12.72 -10.49
CA ALA A 134 5.33 13.02 -11.91
C ALA A 134 5.02 14.49 -12.22
N TRP A 135 3.88 15.01 -11.76
CA TRP A 135 3.50 16.41 -11.94
C TRP A 135 4.42 17.39 -11.21
N THR A 136 4.78 17.11 -9.95
CA THR A 136 5.74 17.93 -9.21
C THR A 136 7.06 18.03 -9.97
N ILE A 137 7.59 16.91 -10.47
CA ILE A 137 8.86 16.85 -11.20
C ILE A 137 8.78 17.57 -12.54
N VAL A 138 7.73 17.32 -13.33
CA VAL A 138 7.54 17.96 -14.64
C VAL A 138 7.49 19.48 -14.49
N HIS A 139 6.78 20.00 -13.49
CA HIS A 139 6.69 21.44 -13.25
C HIS A 139 7.90 22.05 -12.54
N GLN A 140 8.76 21.24 -11.93
CA GLN A 140 10.01 21.71 -11.33
C GLN A 140 11.15 21.76 -12.36
N ALA A 141 11.31 20.70 -13.15
CA ALA A 141 12.50 20.48 -13.96
C ALA A 141 12.21 20.07 -15.42
N GLY A 142 10.97 19.73 -15.77
CA GLY A 142 10.62 19.32 -17.13
C GLY A 142 10.77 20.43 -18.16
N SER A 143 10.89 20.04 -19.44
CA SER A 143 10.85 20.95 -20.57
C SER A 143 9.45 21.58 -20.77
N ALA A 144 9.38 22.70 -21.48
CA ALA A 144 8.11 23.35 -21.78
C ALA A 144 7.13 22.43 -22.55
N GLY A 145 7.66 21.57 -23.42
CA GLY A 145 6.86 20.59 -24.16
C GLY A 145 6.19 19.56 -23.23
N THR A 146 6.93 19.04 -22.25
CA THR A 146 6.39 18.08 -21.27
C THR A 146 5.42 18.75 -20.30
N GLN A 147 5.69 19.99 -19.88
CA GLN A 147 4.76 20.76 -19.04
C GLN A 147 3.42 21.04 -19.74
N ALA A 148 3.43 21.16 -21.07
CA ALA A 148 2.24 21.37 -21.90
C ALA A 148 1.62 20.05 -22.41
N ALA A 149 2.16 18.89 -22.04
CA ALA A 149 1.66 17.61 -22.50
C ALA A 149 0.23 17.35 -21.98
N ARG A 150 -0.49 16.46 -22.66
CA ARG A 150 -1.85 16.08 -22.24
C ARG A 150 -1.80 15.49 -20.83
N PRO A 151 -2.74 15.83 -19.93
CA PRO A 151 -2.64 15.36 -18.55
C PRO A 151 -2.52 13.83 -18.41
N LEU A 152 -3.26 13.08 -19.24
CA LEU A 152 -3.21 11.61 -19.24
C LEU A 152 -1.92 11.02 -19.81
N SER A 153 -1.05 11.80 -20.44
CA SER A 153 0.27 11.33 -20.91
C SER A 153 1.38 11.47 -19.88
N ILE A 154 1.16 12.19 -18.78
CA ILE A 154 2.15 12.37 -17.73
C ILE A 154 2.00 11.29 -16.66
N SER A 155 3.08 10.55 -16.45
CA SER A 155 3.29 9.57 -15.37
C SER A 155 4.77 9.19 -15.34
N LEU A 156 5.31 8.80 -14.18
CA LEU A 156 6.74 8.46 -14.02
C LEU A 156 7.22 7.38 -15.00
N PHE A 157 6.33 6.48 -15.40
CA PHE A 157 6.63 5.33 -16.26
C PHE A 157 6.13 5.49 -17.71
N LYS A 158 5.62 6.66 -18.09
CA LYS A 158 5.11 6.90 -19.46
C LYS A 158 6.18 7.44 -20.40
N PRO A 159 6.08 7.15 -21.73
CA PRO A 159 7.07 7.60 -22.71
C PRO A 159 7.28 9.11 -22.74
N ALA A 160 6.23 9.92 -22.52
CA ALA A 160 6.35 11.38 -22.51
C ALA A 160 7.30 11.89 -21.41
N PHE A 161 7.34 11.21 -20.26
CA PHE A 161 8.25 11.53 -19.17
C PHE A 161 9.68 11.10 -19.50
N ALA A 162 9.85 9.88 -20.03
CA ALA A 162 11.15 9.33 -20.39
C ALA A 162 11.82 10.02 -21.59
N ALA A 163 11.02 10.56 -22.51
CA ALA A 163 11.51 11.27 -23.70
C ALA A 163 11.98 12.70 -23.41
N ASP A 164 11.66 13.27 -22.24
CA ASP A 164 12.14 14.60 -21.86
C ASP A 164 13.64 14.53 -21.50
N PRO A 165 14.53 15.26 -22.22
CA PRO A 165 15.96 15.22 -21.95
C PRO A 165 16.34 15.61 -20.52
N LYS A 166 15.54 16.46 -19.86
CA LYS A 166 15.78 16.88 -18.47
C LYS A 166 15.37 15.82 -17.45
N LEU A 167 14.51 14.89 -17.83
CA LEU A 167 13.95 13.86 -16.95
C LEU A 167 14.50 12.47 -17.26
N GLN A 168 15.21 12.30 -18.38
CA GLN A 168 15.70 11.01 -18.86
C GLN A 168 16.50 10.24 -17.80
N HIS A 169 17.44 10.89 -17.10
CA HIS A 169 18.22 10.24 -16.04
C HIS A 169 17.32 9.67 -14.92
N LEU A 170 16.31 10.44 -14.50
CA LEU A 170 15.35 9.98 -13.50
C LEU A 170 14.50 8.82 -14.03
N ALA A 171 14.02 8.90 -15.28
CA ALA A 171 13.28 7.81 -15.91
C ALA A 171 14.10 6.51 -15.99
N THR A 172 15.40 6.60 -16.31
CA THR A 172 16.31 5.46 -16.30
C THR A 172 16.44 4.87 -14.89
N THR A 173 16.60 5.71 -13.87
CA THR A 173 16.68 5.29 -12.46
C THR A 173 15.41 4.59 -11.99
N LEU A 174 14.24 5.03 -12.47
CA LEU A 174 12.94 4.46 -12.12
C LEU A 174 12.59 3.21 -12.94
N SER A 175 13.24 2.98 -14.08
CA SER A 175 12.88 1.88 -14.99
C SER A 175 12.80 0.48 -14.36
N PRO A 176 13.63 0.10 -13.35
CA PRO A 176 13.51 -1.20 -12.68
C PRO A 176 12.15 -1.42 -11.98
N PHE A 177 11.42 -0.36 -11.63
CA PHE A 177 10.11 -0.46 -10.96
C PHE A 177 8.94 -0.62 -11.94
N SER A 178 9.18 -0.68 -13.25
CA SER A 178 8.11 -0.70 -14.25
C SER A 178 7.23 -1.95 -14.14
N THR A 179 7.84 -3.12 -13.94
CA THR A 179 7.11 -4.39 -13.75
C THR A 179 6.25 -4.34 -12.48
N TRP A 180 6.81 -3.84 -11.38
CA TRP A 180 6.06 -3.65 -10.14
C TRP A 180 4.85 -2.71 -10.34
N GLU A 181 5.04 -1.62 -11.09
CA GLU A 181 3.96 -0.67 -11.35
C GLU A 181 2.82 -1.27 -12.17
N GLU A 182 3.14 -2.13 -13.14
CA GLU A 182 2.15 -2.90 -13.88
C GLU A 182 1.36 -3.85 -12.98
N ASP A 183 2.02 -4.51 -12.03
CA ASP A 183 1.36 -5.42 -11.09
C ASP A 183 0.45 -4.67 -10.12
N VAL A 184 0.89 -3.52 -9.59
CA VAL A 184 0.05 -2.65 -8.78
C VAL A 184 -1.15 -2.12 -9.57
N LYS A 185 -0.98 -1.81 -10.86
CA LYS A 185 -2.10 -1.46 -11.75
C LYS A 185 -3.08 -2.62 -11.94
N LYS A 186 -2.60 -3.86 -12.06
CA LYS A 186 -3.49 -5.04 -12.15
C LYS A 186 -4.33 -5.20 -10.89
N ARG A 187 -3.78 -4.89 -9.71
CA ARG A 187 -4.53 -4.89 -8.43
C ARG A 187 -5.43 -3.67 -8.25
N ARG A 188 -5.05 -2.50 -8.75
CA ARG A 188 -5.81 -1.25 -8.55
C ARG A 188 -6.91 -1.05 -9.59
N ASN A 189 -6.63 -1.30 -10.86
CA ASN A 189 -7.53 -0.91 -11.96
C ASN A 189 -8.87 -1.64 -11.93
N PRO A 190 -8.94 -2.96 -11.68
CA PRO A 190 -10.20 -3.63 -11.45
C PRO A 190 -10.94 -3.05 -10.24
N ALA A 191 -10.24 -2.72 -9.14
CA ALA A 191 -10.85 -2.03 -8.00
C ALA A 191 -11.44 -0.65 -8.34
N ALA A 192 -10.81 0.09 -9.25
CA ALA A 192 -11.29 1.41 -9.66
C ALA A 192 -12.40 1.38 -10.71
N HIS A 193 -12.58 0.27 -11.44
CA HIS A 193 -13.42 0.21 -12.64
C HIS A 193 -14.41 -0.97 -12.70
N ARG A 194 -14.20 -2.00 -11.90
CA ARG A 194 -14.96 -3.25 -11.86
C ARG A 194 -15.34 -3.60 -10.42
N MET A 195 -14.55 -4.43 -9.74
CA MET A 195 -14.83 -4.98 -8.42
C MET A 195 -13.75 -4.54 -7.43
N PRO A 196 -14.12 -3.98 -6.27
CA PRO A 196 -13.16 -3.55 -5.26
C PRO A 196 -12.33 -4.73 -4.75
N LEU A 197 -11.14 -4.44 -4.20
CA LEU A 197 -10.39 -5.45 -3.47
C LEU A 197 -11.18 -5.87 -2.23
N TYR A 198 -11.31 -7.16 -2.02
CA TYR A 198 -12.05 -7.77 -0.94
C TYR A 198 -11.12 -8.60 -0.06
N VAL A 199 -11.31 -8.49 1.26
CA VAL A 199 -10.67 -9.34 2.27
C VAL A 199 -11.74 -10.27 2.83
N PRO A 200 -11.68 -11.58 2.56
CA PRO A 200 -12.65 -12.52 3.11
C PRO A 200 -12.61 -12.58 4.63
N PRO A 201 -13.77 -12.63 5.32
CA PRO A 201 -13.82 -12.67 6.78
C PRO A 201 -13.32 -13.99 7.36
N ALA A 202 -13.53 -15.09 6.65
CA ALA A 202 -13.06 -16.42 7.02
C ALA A 202 -12.97 -17.34 5.80
N ALA A 203 -12.11 -18.34 5.91
CA ALA A 203 -12.14 -19.56 5.12
C ALA A 203 -12.89 -20.65 5.92
N TYR A 204 -13.68 -21.45 5.20
CA TYR A 204 -14.48 -22.53 5.76
C TYR A 204 -14.01 -23.87 5.19
N ASP A 205 -13.77 -24.83 6.07
CA ASP A 205 -13.73 -26.23 5.66
C ASP A 205 -15.15 -26.79 5.50
N SER A 206 -15.27 -28.07 5.13
CA SER A 206 -16.58 -28.71 4.92
C SER A 206 -17.45 -28.74 6.17
N GLU A 207 -16.85 -28.84 7.36
CA GLU A 207 -17.58 -28.87 8.63
C GLU A 207 -18.11 -27.49 8.97
N ALA A 208 -17.26 -26.46 8.87
CA ALA A 208 -17.62 -25.08 9.10
C ALA A 208 -18.66 -24.59 8.07
N ALA A 209 -18.57 -25.02 6.81
CA ALA A 209 -19.57 -24.71 5.78
C ALA A 209 -20.95 -25.31 6.11
N ALA A 210 -21.00 -26.58 6.53
CA ALA A 210 -22.26 -27.21 6.95
C ALA A 210 -22.86 -26.52 8.19
N ALA A 211 -22.02 -26.13 9.15
CA ALA A 211 -22.45 -25.38 10.33
C ALA A 211 -22.99 -23.98 9.97
N LEU A 212 -22.38 -23.32 8.98
CA LEU A 212 -22.82 -22.02 8.47
C LEU A 212 -24.23 -22.12 7.88
N GLU A 213 -24.47 -23.10 7.00
CA GLU A 213 -25.80 -23.35 6.41
C GLU A 213 -26.85 -23.62 7.48
N GLU A 214 -26.48 -24.37 8.51
CA GLU A 214 -27.38 -24.69 9.62
C GLU A 214 -27.74 -23.45 10.44
N TYR A 215 -26.76 -22.60 10.77
CA TYR A 215 -27.04 -21.35 11.46
C TYR A 215 -27.89 -20.40 10.62
N ASP A 216 -27.64 -20.28 9.31
CA ASP A 216 -28.44 -19.44 8.42
C ASP A 216 -29.92 -19.89 8.40
N ARG A 217 -30.15 -21.20 8.40
CA ARG A 217 -31.49 -21.78 8.51
C ARG A 217 -32.15 -21.44 9.85
N GLN A 218 -31.44 -21.62 10.97
CA GLN A 218 -31.95 -21.31 12.31
C GLN A 218 -32.23 -19.82 12.51
N ILE A 219 -31.35 -18.94 11.99
CA ILE A 219 -31.54 -17.48 12.01
C ILE A 219 -32.81 -17.12 11.25
N SER A 220 -33.03 -17.69 10.06
CA SER A 220 -34.26 -17.46 9.29
C SER A 220 -35.51 -17.88 10.07
N THR A 221 -35.47 -19.00 10.78
CA THR A 221 -36.57 -19.47 11.63
C THR A 221 -36.82 -18.54 12.82
N ALA A 222 -35.77 -18.16 13.56
CA ALA A 222 -35.87 -17.26 14.71
C ALA A 222 -36.43 -15.88 14.30
N LEU A 223 -36.02 -15.36 13.14
CA LEU A 223 -36.54 -14.10 12.58
C LEU A 223 -38.04 -14.18 12.31
N ARG A 224 -38.53 -15.27 11.68
CA ARG A 224 -39.96 -15.46 11.42
C ARG A 224 -40.78 -15.60 12.71
N ALA A 225 -40.20 -16.20 13.74
CA ALA A 225 -40.80 -16.35 15.07
C ALA A 225 -40.67 -15.09 15.94
N GLN A 226 -39.99 -14.04 15.47
CA GLN A 226 -39.67 -12.81 16.22
C GLN A 226 -38.86 -13.07 17.51
N GLU A 227 -38.07 -14.14 17.53
CA GLU A 227 -37.20 -14.52 18.63
C GLU A 227 -35.84 -13.80 18.55
N TYR A 228 -35.85 -12.49 18.73
CA TYR A 228 -34.65 -11.65 18.51
C TYR A 228 -33.44 -12.00 19.38
N GLY A 229 -33.66 -12.48 20.61
CA GLY A 229 -32.58 -12.93 21.49
C GLY A 229 -31.86 -14.18 20.95
N THR A 230 -32.63 -15.17 20.48
CA THR A 230 -32.10 -16.37 19.81
C THR A 230 -31.36 -15.98 18.53
N MET A 231 -31.95 -15.10 17.73
CA MET A 231 -31.36 -14.60 16.50
C MET A 231 -29.98 -13.96 16.75
N GLN A 232 -29.86 -13.11 17.78
CA GLN A 232 -28.60 -12.44 18.12
C GLN A 232 -27.50 -13.43 18.54
N GLU A 233 -27.83 -14.43 19.36
CA GLU A 233 -26.86 -15.45 19.78
C GLU A 233 -26.42 -16.33 18.60
N LEU A 234 -27.34 -16.67 17.68
CA LEU A 234 -27.01 -17.41 16.47
C LEU A 234 -26.09 -16.61 15.55
N HIS A 235 -26.34 -15.30 15.36
CA HIS A 235 -25.43 -14.44 14.60
C HIS A 235 -24.03 -14.40 15.22
N ARG A 236 -23.93 -14.28 16.55
CA ARG A 236 -22.63 -14.29 17.25
C ARG A 236 -21.87 -15.60 17.04
N ARG A 237 -22.55 -16.75 17.05
CA ARG A 237 -21.92 -18.06 16.78
C ARG A 237 -21.51 -18.21 15.32
N ARG A 238 -22.36 -17.75 14.42
CA ARG A 238 -22.11 -17.74 12.97
C ARG A 238 -20.84 -16.95 12.62
N GLU A 239 -20.63 -15.79 13.23
CA GLU A 239 -19.43 -14.95 13.03
C GLU A 239 -18.13 -15.58 13.57
N GLN A 240 -18.22 -16.61 14.42
CA GLN A 240 -17.08 -17.31 14.99
C GLN A 240 -16.66 -18.55 14.17
N LEU A 241 -17.38 -18.87 13.10
CA LEU A 241 -17.07 -20.03 12.26
C LEU A 241 -15.89 -19.77 11.33
N GLY A 242 -15.13 -20.83 11.07
CA GLY A 242 -14.00 -20.82 10.14
C GLY A 242 -12.72 -20.24 10.74
N ILE A 243 -11.74 -20.01 9.86
CA ILE A 243 -10.45 -19.41 10.21
C ILE A 243 -10.17 -18.24 9.30
N PHE A 244 -9.60 -17.17 9.84
CA PHE A 244 -9.12 -16.08 8.99
C PHE A 244 -7.85 -16.52 8.25
N VAL A 245 -7.80 -16.23 6.95
CA VAL A 245 -6.62 -16.39 6.12
C VAL A 245 -6.28 -15.02 5.53
N PRO A 246 -5.06 -14.50 5.72
CA PRO A 246 -4.71 -13.13 5.34
C PRO A 246 -4.49 -13.01 3.83
N VAL A 247 -5.58 -13.03 3.07
CA VAL A 247 -5.61 -12.91 1.62
C VAL A 247 -6.57 -11.80 1.17
N PHE A 248 -6.39 -11.33 -0.06
CA PHE A 248 -7.31 -10.45 -0.74
C PHE A 248 -7.45 -10.82 -2.21
N LEU A 249 -8.58 -10.44 -2.82
CA LEU A 249 -8.92 -10.76 -4.21
C LEU A 249 -9.95 -9.77 -4.75
N HIS A 250 -10.11 -9.70 -6.07
CA HIS A 250 -11.22 -8.96 -6.69
C HIS A 250 -12.47 -9.81 -6.84
N ASP A 251 -12.28 -11.04 -7.31
CA ASP A 251 -13.32 -11.99 -7.64
C ASP A 251 -12.86 -13.40 -7.21
N PRO A 252 -13.74 -14.25 -6.64
CA PRO A 252 -13.40 -15.61 -6.23
C PRO A 252 -12.79 -16.51 -7.31
N GLU A 253 -13.00 -16.20 -8.59
CA GLU A 253 -12.44 -16.92 -9.73
C GLU A 253 -11.09 -16.35 -10.22
N GLU A 254 -10.68 -15.19 -9.68
CA GLU A 254 -9.40 -14.54 -9.98
C GLU A 254 -8.29 -14.96 -8.99
N GLU A 255 -7.07 -14.46 -9.23
CA GLU A 255 -5.90 -14.76 -8.41
C GLU A 255 -6.08 -14.27 -6.96
N ILE A 256 -5.88 -15.19 -6.01
CA ILE A 256 -5.87 -14.88 -4.57
C ILE A 256 -4.48 -14.36 -4.22
N CYS A 257 -4.41 -13.12 -3.74
CA CYS A 257 -3.17 -12.50 -3.29
C CYS A 257 -3.02 -12.65 -1.77
N GLU A 258 -1.86 -13.12 -1.31
CA GLU A 258 -1.52 -13.02 0.12
C GLU A 258 -1.38 -11.55 0.53
N ILE A 259 -1.93 -11.16 1.68
CA ILE A 259 -1.71 -9.82 2.25
C ILE A 259 -0.24 -9.64 2.64
N TYR A 260 0.35 -10.65 3.27
CA TYR A 260 1.74 -10.63 3.74
C TYR A 260 2.59 -11.64 2.98
N PRO A 261 3.64 -11.21 2.26
CA PRO A 261 4.27 -9.89 2.34
C PRO A 261 3.77 -8.84 1.33
N THR A 262 2.84 -9.17 0.43
CA THR A 262 2.50 -8.36 -0.76
C THR A 262 2.17 -6.90 -0.46
N LEU A 263 1.24 -6.63 0.46
CA LEU A 263 0.77 -5.26 0.71
C LEU A 263 1.89 -4.37 1.30
N PRO A 264 2.60 -4.76 2.37
CA PRO A 264 3.76 -4.00 2.83
C PRO A 264 4.87 -3.88 1.77
N GLN A 265 5.09 -4.92 0.97
CA GLN A 265 6.07 -4.90 -0.11
C GLN A 265 5.73 -3.85 -1.19
N ASP A 266 4.47 -3.77 -1.60
CA ASP A 266 3.98 -2.76 -2.56
C ASP A 266 4.16 -1.34 -2.02
N ILE A 267 3.85 -1.11 -0.74
CA ILE A 267 4.11 0.18 -0.08
C ILE A 267 5.63 0.44 -0.04
N GLY A 268 6.44 -0.57 0.22
CA GLY A 268 7.91 -0.48 0.22
C GLY A 268 8.51 -0.03 -1.11
N GLN A 269 8.07 -0.63 -2.22
CA GLN A 269 8.50 -0.20 -3.56
C GLN A 269 8.07 1.23 -3.88
N MET A 270 6.84 1.60 -3.52
CA MET A 270 6.38 2.99 -3.62
C MET A 270 7.26 3.94 -2.81
N ILE A 271 7.69 3.56 -1.61
CA ILE A 271 8.57 4.38 -0.78
C ILE A 271 9.91 4.61 -1.48
N LYS A 272 10.52 3.56 -2.03
CA LYS A 272 11.78 3.67 -2.79
C LYS A 272 11.67 4.66 -3.94
N ILE A 273 10.61 4.54 -4.75
CA ILE A 273 10.32 5.51 -5.82
C ILE A 273 10.16 6.92 -5.26
N GLY A 274 9.41 7.07 -4.18
CA GLY A 274 9.23 8.35 -3.49
C GLY A 274 10.56 8.99 -3.09
N ARG A 275 11.51 8.22 -2.55
CA ARG A 275 12.84 8.74 -2.16
C ARG A 275 13.67 9.15 -3.37
N VAL A 276 13.62 8.38 -4.46
CA VAL A 276 14.25 8.76 -5.74
C VAL A 276 13.68 10.08 -6.26
N CYS A 277 12.35 10.22 -6.28
CA CYS A 277 11.66 11.43 -6.70
C CYS A 277 12.02 12.64 -5.81
N GLN A 278 11.98 12.48 -4.49
CA GLN A 278 12.31 13.56 -3.56
C GLN A 278 13.78 13.98 -3.64
N SER A 279 14.69 13.04 -3.84
CA SER A 279 16.12 13.32 -4.05
C SER A 279 16.34 14.12 -5.34
N PHE A 280 15.65 13.74 -6.42
CA PHE A 280 15.68 14.50 -7.67
C PHE A 280 15.12 15.91 -7.50
N ILE A 281 13.98 16.07 -6.81
CA ILE A 281 13.37 17.37 -6.53
C ILE A 281 14.35 18.25 -5.72
N ARG A 282 14.97 17.70 -4.68
CA ARG A 282 15.97 18.40 -3.85
C ARG A 282 17.13 18.95 -4.68
N ALA A 283 17.63 18.14 -5.61
CA ALA A 283 18.74 18.54 -6.50
C ALA A 283 18.35 19.62 -7.52
N ASN A 284 17.04 19.86 -7.74
CA ASN A 284 16.51 20.81 -8.72
C ASN A 284 15.76 21.98 -8.07
N LEU A 285 15.93 22.22 -6.76
CA LEU A 285 15.37 23.40 -6.11
C LEU A 285 16.02 24.67 -6.67
N LEU A 286 15.19 25.69 -6.89
CA LEU A 286 15.64 27.02 -7.28
C LEU A 286 16.42 27.64 -6.12
N THR A 287 17.54 28.29 -6.42
CA THR A 287 18.25 29.09 -5.42
C THR A 287 17.33 30.21 -4.90
N PRO A 288 17.36 30.52 -3.59
CA PRO A 288 16.46 31.53 -3.00
C PRO A 288 16.47 32.90 -3.68
N GLY A 289 17.55 33.27 -4.40
CA GLY A 289 17.68 34.52 -5.13
C GLY A 289 17.00 34.57 -6.52
N ALA A 290 16.47 33.47 -7.04
CA ALA A 290 15.78 33.43 -8.34
C ALA A 290 14.26 33.71 -8.25
N LEU A 291 13.73 33.90 -7.03
CA LEU A 291 12.29 34.00 -6.78
C LEU A 291 11.73 35.43 -6.83
N PHE A 292 12.58 36.45 -6.97
CA PHE A 292 12.16 37.84 -7.15
C PHE A 292 13.05 38.55 -8.19
N PRO A 293 12.62 38.69 -9.46
CA PRO A 293 13.20 39.73 -10.30
C PRO A 293 12.80 41.07 -9.68
N ALA A 294 13.78 41.91 -9.36
CA ALA A 294 13.54 43.29 -8.93
C ALA A 294 12.70 44.00 -9.99
N GLY A 295 11.48 44.39 -9.61
CA GLY A 295 10.55 45.18 -10.38
C GLY A 295 9.66 45.96 -9.42
#